data_AF-A0A5D0XDD3-F1
#
_entry.id   AF-A0A5D0XDD3-F1
#
_cell.length_a   1.000
_cell.length_b   1.000
_cell.length_c   1.000
_cell.angle_alpha   90.00
_cell.angle_beta   90.00
_cell.angle_gamma   90.00
#
_symmetry.space_group_name_H-M   'P 1'
#
loop_
_entity.id
_entity.type
_entity.pdbx_description
1 polymer ?
#
loop_
_entity_poly.entity_id
_entity_poly.type
_entity_poly.pdbx_seq_one_letter_code
_entity_poly.pdbx_strand_id
1 'polypeptide(L)'
;MASMLGFAVALPACSAPTSPTRAEAVTVASSDTAIWNAAVEPFADHPPMGGSAIDSQGNLYFPLLSDNLIRRRAPDGTTTTPISGPRLHWVDAMFITAMEGC
;
A
#
# COMPACT_ATOMS: atom_id res chain seq x y z
N MET A 1 -15.64 -0.92 -31.88
CA MET A 1 -15.74 -0.56 -30.44
C MET A 1 -14.97 -1.62 -29.68
N ALA A 2 -13.79 -1.29 -29.16
CA ALA A 2 -12.91 -2.27 -28.52
C ALA A 2 -13.40 -2.52 -27.09
N SER A 3 -13.88 -3.74 -26.82
CA SER A 3 -14.21 -4.19 -25.46
C SER A 3 -12.89 -4.57 -24.77
N MET A 4 -12.46 -3.75 -23.82
CA MET A 4 -11.37 -4.10 -22.89
C MET A 4 -12.01 -4.79 -21.68
N LEU A 5 -11.94 -6.12 -21.65
CA LEU A 5 -12.18 -6.92 -20.45
C LEU A 5 -10.97 -6.78 -19.53
N GLY A 6 -11.10 -5.97 -18.47
CA GLY A 6 -10.14 -5.95 -17.36
C GLY A 6 -10.38 -7.16 -16.46
N PHE A 7 -9.33 -7.90 -16.12
CA PHE A 7 -9.37 -9.08 -15.26
C PHE A 7 -9.24 -8.67 -13.78
N ALA A 8 -10.10 -9.21 -12.91
CA ALA A 8 -10.02 -9.09 -11.45
C ALA A 8 -9.92 -10.50 -10.82
N VAL A 9 -9.02 -10.68 -9.86
CA VAL A 9 -8.85 -11.95 -9.12
C VAL A 9 -9.45 -11.81 -7.73
N ALA A 10 -10.34 -12.74 -7.37
CA ALA A 10 -10.82 -12.97 -6.03
C ALA A 10 -10.71 -14.47 -5.67
N LEU A 11 -10.28 -14.78 -4.44
CA LEU A 11 -10.46 -16.10 -3.82
C LEU A 11 -10.95 -15.91 -2.37
N PRO A 12 -11.75 -16.86 -1.84
CA PRO A 12 -12.68 -16.61 -0.74
C PRO A 12 -12.06 -16.65 0.65
N ALA A 13 -12.86 -16.12 1.58
CA ALA A 13 -12.59 -15.77 2.96
C ALA A 13 -11.97 -16.87 3.84
N CYS A 14 -10.91 -16.49 4.57
CA CYS A 14 -10.68 -16.94 5.93
C CYS A 14 -10.87 -15.72 6.84
N SER A 15 -11.85 -15.80 7.73
CA SER A 15 -12.34 -14.73 8.58
C SER A 15 -11.23 -14.17 9.47
N ALA A 16 -10.80 -12.94 9.22
CA ALA A 16 -9.90 -12.19 10.07
C ALA A 16 -10.49 -10.78 10.33
N PRO A 17 -10.22 -10.17 11.49
CA PRO A 17 -10.99 -9.07 12.03
C PRO A 17 -10.94 -7.81 11.16
N THR A 18 -11.99 -7.01 11.28
CA THR A 18 -12.25 -5.72 10.61
C THR A 18 -11.16 -4.69 10.90
N SER A 19 -10.02 -4.80 10.24
CA SER A 19 -9.09 -3.69 10.04
C SER A 19 -9.02 -3.41 8.53
N PRO A 20 -9.01 -2.14 8.10
CA PRO A 20 -9.05 -1.77 6.67
C PRO A 20 -7.73 -2.06 5.93
N THR A 21 -6.92 -3.01 6.42
CA THR A 21 -5.53 -3.17 6.00
C THR A 21 -5.28 -4.23 4.95
N ARG A 22 -6.32 -4.91 4.48
CA ARG A 22 -6.18 -5.73 3.30
C ARG A 22 -6.45 -4.84 2.10
N ALA A 23 -5.50 -4.77 1.17
CA ALA A 23 -5.80 -4.33 -0.19
C ALA A 23 -6.80 -5.35 -0.76
N GLU A 24 -8.08 -5.08 -0.59
CA GLU A 24 -9.14 -5.87 -1.19
C GLU A 24 -9.33 -5.37 -2.60
N ALA A 25 -9.24 -6.27 -3.57
CA ALA A 25 -9.55 -5.94 -4.94
C ALA A 25 -11.04 -5.60 -5.04
N VAL A 26 -11.36 -4.31 -5.14
CA VAL A 26 -12.72 -3.84 -5.39
C VAL A 26 -13.05 -4.13 -6.84
N THR A 27 -13.92 -5.12 -7.08
CA THR A 27 -14.36 -5.48 -8.43
C THR A 27 -15.62 -4.68 -8.77
N VAL A 28 -15.48 -3.67 -9.62
CA VAL A 28 -16.62 -2.92 -10.18
C VAL A 28 -16.75 -3.27 -11.66
N ALA A 29 -17.84 -3.96 -12.03
CA ALA A 29 -18.13 -4.29 -13.43
C ALA A 29 -18.84 -3.11 -14.15
N SER A 30 -18.22 -1.92 -14.12
CA SER A 30 -18.75 -0.73 -14.76
C SER A 30 -17.64 0.12 -15.39
N SER A 31 -17.93 0.75 -16.53
CA SER A 31 -17.09 1.79 -17.13
C SER A 31 -17.38 3.19 -16.58
N ASP A 32 -18.38 3.33 -15.70
CA ASP A 32 -18.75 4.59 -15.08
C ASP A 32 -17.83 4.94 -13.90
N THR A 33 -17.08 6.04 -14.04
CA THR A 33 -16.16 6.57 -13.02
C THR A 33 -16.84 6.95 -11.71
N ALA A 34 -18.13 7.34 -11.74
CA ALA A 34 -18.86 7.67 -10.51
C ALA A 34 -19.02 6.43 -9.62
N ILE A 35 -19.22 5.25 -10.23
CA ILE A 35 -19.34 3.99 -9.51
C ILE A 35 -17.98 3.59 -8.91
N TRP A 36 -16.87 3.80 -9.63
CA TRP A 36 -15.53 3.54 -9.11
C TRP A 36 -15.19 4.42 -7.90
N ASN A 37 -15.45 5.73 -8.00
CA ASN A 37 -15.16 6.66 -6.91
C ASN A 37 -15.98 6.36 -5.66
N ALA A 38 -17.22 5.88 -5.81
CA ALA A 38 -18.07 5.48 -4.69
C ALA A 38 -17.67 4.13 -4.07
N ALA A 39 -16.84 3.33 -4.74
CA ALA A 39 -16.45 2.00 -4.30
C ALA A 39 -15.12 1.96 -3.54
N VAL A 40 -14.42 3.10 -3.43
CA VAL A 40 -13.14 3.22 -2.73
C VAL A 40 -13.22 4.23 -1.60
N GLU A 41 -12.52 3.95 -0.51
CA GLU A 41 -12.38 4.85 0.62
C GLU A 41 -10.92 5.35 0.68
N PRO A 42 -10.66 6.61 1.07
CA PRO A 42 -9.30 7.09 1.30
C PRO A 42 -8.58 6.24 2.35
N PHE A 43 -7.43 5.65 1.97
CA PHE A 43 -6.65 4.79 2.87
C PHE A 43 -5.95 5.57 3.99
N ALA A 44 -5.29 6.67 3.63
CA ALA A 44 -4.60 7.58 4.54
C ALA A 44 -4.22 8.87 3.81
N ASP A 45 -4.12 9.98 4.57
CA ASP A 45 -3.43 11.17 4.10
C ASP A 45 -1.94 10.90 4.04
N HIS A 46 -1.38 10.97 2.83
CA HIS A 46 0.01 10.62 2.60
C HIS A 46 0.70 11.69 1.73
N PRO A 47 1.89 12.20 2.12
CA PRO A 47 2.67 13.07 1.25
C PRO A 47 3.11 12.32 -0.03
N PRO A 48 3.54 13.05 -1.07
CA PRO A 48 4.20 12.45 -2.22
C PRO A 48 5.35 11.55 -1.78
N MET A 49 5.24 10.26 -2.09
CA MET A 49 6.23 9.25 -1.74
C MET A 49 6.80 8.60 -3.01
N GLY A 50 8.02 8.08 -2.90
CA GLY A 50 8.61 7.20 -3.91
C GLY A 50 8.06 5.77 -3.81
N GLY A 51 8.82 4.80 -4.29
CA GLY A 51 8.48 3.39 -4.15
C GLY A 51 8.34 2.96 -2.70
N SER A 52 7.40 2.06 -2.45
CA SER A 52 7.06 1.54 -1.12
C SER A 52 7.16 0.01 -1.09
N ALA A 53 7.24 -0.55 0.11
CA ALA A 53 7.27 -1.99 0.32
C ALA A 53 6.40 -2.37 1.51
N ILE A 54 5.82 -3.57 1.49
CA ILE A 54 4.97 -4.10 2.56
C ILE A 54 5.62 -5.38 3.11
N ASP A 55 5.73 -5.49 4.44
CA ASP A 55 6.25 -6.71 5.08
C ASP A 55 5.15 -7.78 5.29
N SER A 56 5.54 -8.96 5.77
CA SER A 56 4.62 -10.09 6.02
C SER A 56 3.58 -9.83 7.11
N GLN A 57 3.76 -8.77 7.93
CA GLN A 57 2.80 -8.35 8.95
C GLN A 57 1.87 -7.24 8.45
N GLY A 58 1.99 -6.83 7.18
CA GLY A 58 1.18 -5.78 6.58
C GLY A 58 1.64 -4.36 6.93
N ASN A 59 2.86 -4.17 7.46
CA ASN A 59 3.37 -2.83 7.67
C ASN A 59 3.83 -2.24 6.33
N LEU A 60 3.35 -1.03 6.01
CA LEU A 60 3.78 -0.26 4.85
C LEU A 60 5.01 0.57 5.19
N TYR A 61 6.07 0.42 4.42
CA TYR A 61 7.28 1.23 4.49
C TYR A 61 7.35 2.13 3.26
N PHE A 62 7.58 3.42 3.49
CA PHE A 62 7.64 4.43 2.44
C PHE A 62 8.64 5.53 2.79
N PRO A 63 9.31 6.14 1.79
CA PRO A 63 10.16 7.29 2.04
C PRO A 63 9.34 8.57 2.18
N LEU A 64 9.71 9.43 3.13
CA LEU A 64 9.38 10.85 3.07
C LEU A 64 10.56 11.59 2.45
N LEU A 65 10.42 11.92 1.16
CA LEU A 65 11.49 12.49 0.35
C LEU A 65 11.94 13.87 0.83
N SER A 66 11.02 14.68 1.37
CA SER A 66 11.33 15.99 1.97
C SER A 66 12.21 15.91 3.22
N ASP A 67 12.12 14.80 3.94
CA ASP A 67 12.68 14.64 5.29
C ASP A 67 13.85 13.65 5.33
N ASN A 68 14.21 13.05 4.20
CA ASN A 68 15.26 12.02 4.08
C ASN A 68 15.10 10.92 5.15
N LEU A 69 13.88 10.36 5.26
CA LEU A 69 13.56 9.31 6.22
C LEU A 69 12.67 8.24 5.60
N ILE A 70 12.69 7.05 6.21
CA ILE A 70 11.73 5.98 5.94
C ILE A 70 10.72 5.96 7.07
N ARG A 71 9.44 5.95 6.71
CA ARG A 71 8.33 5.81 7.65
C ARG A 71 7.67 4.46 7.49
N ARG A 72 7.29 3.87 8.63
CA ARG A 72 6.51 2.65 8.73
C ARG A 72 5.11 3.02 9.21
N ARG A 73 4.08 2.55 8.51
CA ARG A 73 2.68 2.58 8.96
C ARG A 73 2.20 1.16 9.20
N ALA A 74 1.83 0.85 10.43
CA ALA A 74 1.26 -0.42 10.81
C ALA A 74 -0.21 -0.55 10.35
N PRO A 75 -0.76 -1.77 10.34
CA PRO A 75 -2.13 -2.02 9.91
C PRO A 75 -3.23 -1.27 10.66
N ASP A 76 -2.98 -1.00 11.94
CA ASP A 76 -3.83 -0.23 12.85
C ASP A 76 -3.77 1.28 12.61
N GLY A 77 -2.92 1.75 11.68
CA GLY A 77 -2.70 3.16 11.39
C GLY A 77 -1.56 3.81 12.17
N THR A 78 -0.96 3.10 13.13
CA THR A 78 0.18 3.62 13.91
C THR A 78 1.37 3.89 12.98
N THR A 79 2.02 5.05 13.12
CA THR A 79 3.19 5.40 12.31
C THR A 79 4.45 5.58 13.14
N THR A 80 5.59 5.13 12.60
CA THR A 80 6.92 5.26 13.23
C THR A 80 7.98 5.59 12.19
N THR A 81 9.10 6.16 12.62
CA THR A 81 10.25 6.47 11.74
C THR A 81 11.42 5.55 12.09
N PRO A 82 11.53 4.37 11.47
CA PRO A 82 12.60 3.43 11.79
C PRO A 82 14.00 3.91 11.35
N ILE A 83 14.10 4.68 10.25
CA ILE A 83 15.40 5.07 9.67
C ILE A 83 15.30 6.53 9.20
N SER A 84 16.33 7.33 9.47
CA SER A 84 16.50 8.69 8.94
C SER A 84 17.96 8.97 8.64
N GLY A 85 18.22 9.85 7.67
CA GLY A 85 19.56 10.33 7.38
C GLY A 85 19.75 10.84 5.95
N PRO A 86 20.79 11.64 5.69
CA PRO A 86 20.99 12.32 4.41
C PRO A 86 21.18 11.37 3.22
N ARG A 87 21.51 10.10 3.48
CA ARG A 87 21.67 9.07 2.44
C ARG A 87 20.35 8.57 1.87
N LEU A 88 19.21 8.92 2.48
CA LEU A 88 17.87 8.58 2.02
C LEU A 88 17.28 9.64 1.07
N HIS A 89 18.11 10.55 0.56
CA HIS A 89 17.67 11.49 -0.46
C HIS A 89 17.31 10.74 -1.75
N TRP A 90 16.05 10.87 -2.19
CA TRP A 90 15.54 10.22 -3.40
C TRP A 90 15.63 8.69 -3.41
N VAL A 91 15.02 8.05 -2.40
CA VAL A 91 14.77 6.61 -2.44
C VAL A 91 13.72 6.31 -3.52
N ASP A 92 14.13 5.55 -4.54
CA ASP A 92 13.29 5.22 -5.71
C ASP A 92 12.47 3.94 -5.51
N ALA A 93 13.11 2.77 -5.35
CA ALA A 93 12.44 1.49 -5.22
C ALA A 93 12.96 0.69 -4.01
N MET A 94 12.11 0.51 -3.00
CA MET A 94 12.40 -0.32 -1.84
C MET A 94 11.91 -1.75 -2.06
N PHE A 95 12.63 -2.72 -1.51
CA PHE A 95 12.17 -4.10 -1.41
C PHE A 95 12.50 -4.65 -0.03
N ILE A 96 11.67 -5.57 0.44
CA ILE A 96 11.87 -6.28 1.70
C ILE A 96 12.17 -7.72 1.34
N THR A 97 13.33 -8.21 1.73
CA THR A 97 13.65 -9.63 1.65
C THR A 97 13.22 -10.32 2.94
N ALA A 98 12.79 -11.58 2.83
CA ALA A 98 12.78 -12.46 3.99
C ALA A 98 14.22 -12.54 4.53
N MET A 99 14.39 -12.55 5.85
CA MET A 99 15.66 -12.98 6.42
C MET A 99 15.78 -14.49 6.19
N GLU A 100 16.49 -14.88 5.15
CA GLU A 100 17.10 -16.21 5.08
C GLU A 100 18.16 -16.25 6.19
N GLY A 101 18.10 -17.27 7.05
CA GLY A 101 18.82 -17.33 8.32
C GLY A 101 20.30 -16.92 8.27
N CYS A 102 20.66 -16.06 9.22
CA CYS A 102 21.92 -16.19 9.96
C CYS A 102 21.57 -16.62 11.38
#